data_AF-A0A745AM98-F1
#
_entry.id   AF-A0A745AM98-F1
#
_cell.length_a   1.000
_cell.length_b   1.000
_cell.length_c   1.000
_cell.angle_alpha   90.00
_cell.angle_beta   90.00
_cell.angle_gamma   90.00
#
_symmetry.space_group_name_H-M   'P 1'
#
loop_
_entity.id
_entity.type
_entity.pdbx_description
1 polymer ?
#
loop_
_entity_poly.entity_id
_entity_poly.type
_entity_poly.pdbx_seq_one_letter_code
_entity_poly.pdbx_strand_id
1 'polypeptide(L)' 'MEEQFSKYDPTEYLTNEAEINAYLDEAMTIGEPNLLSAVLNDITKAKCMVKSCSENGNNNNACL' A
#
# COMPACT_ATOMS: atom_id res chain seq x y z
N MET A 1 13.44 15.87 24.64
CA MET A 1 12.33 15.12 24.03
C MET A 1 12.78 14.85 22.62
N GLU A 2 13.13 13.61 22.29
CA GLU A 2 13.60 13.25 20.95
C GLU A 2 12.36 12.93 20.12
N GLU A 3 11.95 13.84 19.24
CA GLU A 3 10.88 13.58 18.28
C GLU A 3 11.33 12.46 17.34
N GLN A 4 10.72 11.28 17.48
CA GLN A 4 10.95 10.16 16.57
C GLN A 4 10.03 10.31 15.36
N PHE A 5 10.62 10.68 14.22
CA PHE A 5 9.93 10.63 12.94
C PHE A 5 9.91 9.19 12.44
N SER A 6 8.74 8.57 12.46
CA SER A 6 8.53 7.31 11.75
C SER A 6 8.52 7.57 10.25
N LYS A 7 9.07 6.62 9.48
CA LYS A 7 8.99 6.66 8.01
C LYS A 7 7.52 6.58 7.60
N TYR A 8 7.06 7.55 6.80
CA TYR A 8 5.72 7.50 6.24
C TYR A 8 5.58 6.29 5.31
N ASP A 9 4.62 5.43 5.61
CA ASP A 9 4.25 4.30 4.77
C ASP A 9 2.79 4.46 4.32
N PRO A 10 2.53 4.65 3.00
CA PRO A 10 1.18 4.90 2.52
C PRO A 10 0.27 3.68 2.70
N THR A 11 0.82 2.45 2.79
CA THR A 11 0.00 1.23 2.87
C THR A 11 -0.78 1.14 4.17
N GLU A 12 -0.34 1.83 5.23
CA GLU A 12 -1.07 1.94 6.51
C GLU A 12 -2.41 2.69 6.38
N TYR A 13 -2.56 3.50 5.33
CA TYR A 13 -3.72 4.36 5.10
C TYR A 13 -4.57 3.93 3.90
N LEU A 14 -4.21 2.85 3.21
CA LEU A 14 -4.97 2.29 2.08
C LEU A 14 -5.92 1.19 2.56
N THR A 15 -6.86 1.55 3.43
CA THR A 15 -7.74 0.60 4.12
C THR A 15 -9.04 0.32 3.38
N ASN A 16 -9.47 1.25 2.52
CA ASN A 16 -10.69 1.13 1.74
C ASN A 16 -10.50 1.56 0.27
N GLU A 17 -11.51 1.24 -0.55
CA GLU A 17 -11.45 1.53 -2.00
C GLU A 17 -11.41 3.02 -2.32
N ALA A 18 -12.01 3.90 -1.49
CA ALA A 18 -11.98 5.33 -1.73
C ALA A 18 -10.57 5.91 -1.57
N GLU A 19 -9.84 5.46 -0.54
CA GLU A 19 -8.43 5.83 -0.30
C GLU A 19 -7.53 5.33 -1.43
N ILE A 20 -7.72 4.08 -1.86
CA ILE A 20 -6.99 3.49 -2.98
C ILE A 20 -7.20 4.27 -4.27
N ASN A 21 -8.45 4.63 -4.58
CA ASN A 21 -8.77 5.40 -5.79
C ASN A 21 -8.19 6.81 -5.74
N ALA A 22 -8.28 7.50 -4.58
CA ALA A 22 -7.69 8.83 -4.42
C ALA A 22 -6.17 8.79 -4.59
N TYR A 23 -5.48 7.80 -4.02
CA TYR A 23 -4.04 7.65 -4.16
C TYR A 23 -3.62 7.35 -5.61
N LEU A 24 -4.40 6.52 -6.31
CA LEU A 24 -4.17 6.20 -7.73
C LEU A 24 -4.44 7.39 -8.65
N ASP A 25 -5.49 8.16 -8.41
CA ASP A 25 -5.88 9.32 -9.21
C ASP A 25 -4.82 10.43 -9.17
N GLU A 26 -4.27 10.71 -7.97
CA GLU A 26 -3.17 11.66 -7.81
C GLU A 26 -1.91 11.20 -8.58
N ALA A 27 -1.59 9.91 -8.51
CA ALA A 27 -0.46 9.34 -9.24
C ALA A 27 -0.66 9.41 -10.77
N MET A 28 -1.88 9.17 -11.24
CA MET A 28 -2.25 9.31 -12.65
C MET A 28 -2.19 10.76 -13.13
N THR A 29 -2.60 11.71 -12.28
CA THR A 29 -2.55 13.15 -12.56
C THR A 29 -1.11 13.63 -12.73
N ILE A 30 -0.18 13.12 -11.93
CA ILE A 30 1.26 13.40 -12.09
C ILE A 30 1.81 12.76 -13.37
N GLY A 31 1.32 11.58 -13.76
CA GLY A 31 1.63 10.93 -15.03
C GLY A 31 3.03 10.31 -15.11
N GLU A 32 3.74 10.22 -13.99
CA GLU A 32 5.09 9.66 -13.93
C GLU A 32 5.05 8.12 -13.85
N PRO A 33 5.67 7.39 -14.79
CA PRO A 33 5.56 5.92 -14.86
C PRO A 33 6.18 5.22 -13.63
N ASN A 34 7.23 5.81 -13.06
CA ASN A 34 7.87 5.28 -11.85
C ASN A 34 6.96 5.44 -10.61
N LEU A 35 6.24 6.57 -10.53
CA LEU A 35 5.31 6.83 -9.44
C LEU A 35 4.10 5.89 -9.53
N LEU A 36 3.53 5.73 -10.73
CA LEU A 36 2.40 4.83 -10.95
C LEU A 36 2.76 3.38 -10.57
N SER A 37 3.96 2.94 -10.93
CA SER A 37 4.46 1.61 -10.57
C SER A 37 4.62 1.44 -9.05
N ALA A 38 5.12 2.46 -8.35
CA ALA A 38 5.25 2.45 -6.90
C ALA A 38 3.87 2.39 -6.22
N VAL A 39 2.94 3.24 -6.66
CA VAL A 39 1.56 3.32 -6.16
C VAL A 39 0.82 1.99 -6.34
N LEU A 40 0.93 1.36 -7.51
CA LEU A 40 0.32 0.05 -7.76
C LEU A 40 0.90 -1.06 -6.87
N ASN A 41 2.20 -1.02 -6.60
CA ASN A 41 2.86 -1.94 -5.68
C ASN A 41 2.38 -1.72 -4.23
N ASP A 42 2.24 -0.47 -3.79
CA ASP A 42 1.72 -0.13 -2.46
C ASP A 42 0.26 -0.58 -2.28
N ILE A 43 -0.59 -0.36 -3.29
CA ILE A 43 -1.98 -0.85 -3.29
C ILE A 43 -2.02 -2.39 -3.22
N THR A 44 -1.14 -3.06 -3.96
CA THR A 44 -1.04 -4.53 -3.93
C THR A 44 -0.65 -5.03 -2.55
N LYS A 45 0.33 -4.39 -1.90
CA LYS A 45 0.73 -4.70 -0.52
C LYS A 45 -0.40 -4.46 0.47
N ALA A 46 -1.07 -3.31 0.41
CA ALA A 46 -2.19 -2.98 1.30
C ALA A 46 -3.31 -4.03 1.20
N LYS A 47 -3.69 -4.42 -0.03
CA LYS A 47 -4.70 -5.47 -0.26
C LYS A 47 -4.24 -6.85 0.22
N CYS A 48 -2.95 -7.17 0.07
CA CYS A 48 -2.39 -8.41 0.59
C CYS A 48 -2.44 -8.43 2.13
N MET A 49 -2.04 -7.35 2.80
CA MET A 49 -2.09 -7.23 4.26
C MET A 49 -3.51 -7.38 4.83
N VAL A 50 -4.50 -6.74 4.21
CA VAL A 50 -5.92 -6.90 4.57
C VAL A 50 -6.38 -8.35 4.41
N LYS A 51 -5.91 -9.05 3.36
CA LYS A 51 -6.26 -10.44 3.10
C LYS A 51 -5.53 -11.42 4.02
N SER A 52 -4.25 -11.21 4.30
CA SER A 52 -3.44 -12.01 5.22
C SER A 52 -3.94 -11.95 6.66
N CYS A 53 -4.54 -10.83 7.09
CA CYS A 53 -5.19 -10.75 8.40
C CYS A 53 -6.44 -11.66 8.52
N SER A 54 -7.00 -12.15 7.41
CA SER A 54 -8.15 -13.07 7.41
C SER A 54 -7.75 -14.55 7.29
N GLU A 55 -6.51 -14.87 6.89
CA GLU A 55 -6.04 -16.24 6.72
C GLU A 55 -4.94 -16.56 7.74
N ASN A 56 -5.36 -16.83 8.98
CA ASN A 56 -4.51 -17.49 9.95
C ASN A 56 -4.42 -18.99 9.60
N GLY A 57 -3.37 -19.37 8.88
CA GLY A 57 -3.04 -20.78 8.65
C GLY A 57 -2.05 -21.01 7.52
N ASN A 58 -0.79 -21.30 7.90
CA ASN A 58 0.27 -21.87 7.06
C ASN A 58 0.97 -20.87 6.11
N ASN A 59 2.31 -20.70 6.15
CA ASN A 59 3.12 -21.81 5.67
C ASN A 59 3.71 -21.57 4.27
N ASN A 60 4.76 -20.75 4.13
CA ASN A 60 5.59 -20.65 2.90
C ASN A 60 4.87 -20.30 1.57
N ASN A 61 4.58 -19.03 1.34
CA ASN A 61 4.84 -18.41 0.03
C ASN A 61 4.93 -16.90 0.21
N ALA A 62 6.12 -16.36 -0.03
CA ALA A 62 6.31 -14.93 -0.18
C ALA A 62 5.57 -14.50 -1.44
N CYS A 63 4.68 -13.53 -1.31
CA CYS A 63 4.12 -12.76 -2.40
C CYS A 63 5.30 -12.14 -3.20
N LEU A 64 5.51 -12.61 -4.44
CA LEU A 64 6.30 -11.94 -5.48
C LEU A 64 5.34 -11.58 -6.62
#